data_AF-Q6J206-F1
#
_entry.id   AF-Q6J206-F1
#
_cell.length_a   1.000
_cell.length_b   1.000
_cell.length_c   1.000
_cell.angle_alpha   90.00
_cell.angle_beta   90.00
_cell.angle_gamma   90.00
#
_symmetry.space_group_name_H-M   'P 1'
#
loop_
_entity.id
_entity.type
_entity.pdbx_description
1 polymer ?
#
loop_
_entity_poly.entity_id
_entity_poly.type
_entity_poly.pdbx_seq_one_letter_code
_entity_poly.pdbx_strand_id
1 'polypeptide(L)'
;MAVNKVVICVCVFLAFLSACDAYGTGAPQEACVTMHPGHMLNATTAVVPQTSASPYSIVVGSKYTPGSNFSVQIVGPVFRGFLLQARRPGSTTPVGTFSNPPNNTKTTQCTTADSSMTHANTNEKQDITLTWNAPSTGVGNVQFVATVAEMKVTYWMDITSVEVAQGVASFAKPSFYVIMALCLLQAALYEFLK
;
A
#
# COMPACT_ATOMS: atom_id res chain seq x y z
N MET A 1 -32.85 46.39 -11.20
CA MET A 1 -31.96 45.47 -11.95
C MET A 1 -30.78 44.90 -11.14
N ALA A 2 -30.52 45.33 -9.90
CA ALA A 2 -29.44 44.77 -9.05
C ALA A 2 -29.85 43.50 -8.27
N VAL A 3 -31.12 43.42 -7.84
CA VAL A 3 -31.65 42.29 -7.05
C VAL A 3 -31.58 40.96 -7.81
N ASN A 4 -31.84 40.99 -9.12
CA ASN A 4 -31.79 39.80 -9.98
C ASN A 4 -30.37 39.22 -10.11
N LYS A 5 -29.34 40.07 -10.06
CA LYS A 5 -27.94 39.63 -10.17
C LYS A 5 -27.44 38.97 -8.88
N VAL A 6 -27.90 39.45 -7.72
CA VAL A 6 -27.55 38.88 -6.40
C VAL A 6 -28.19 37.52 -6.21
N VAL A 7 -29.48 37.37 -6.56
CA VAL A 7 -30.20 36.08 -6.46
C VAL A 7 -29.57 35.02 -7.36
N ILE A 8 -29.18 35.38 -8.59
CA ILE A 8 -28.49 34.46 -9.51
C ILE A 8 -27.13 34.04 -8.95
N CYS A 9 -26.37 34.96 -8.33
CA CYS A 9 -25.07 34.64 -7.72
C CYS A 9 -25.19 33.66 -6.54
N VAL A 10 -26.22 33.81 -5.70
CA VAL A 10 -26.49 32.92 -4.55
C VAL A 10 -26.92 31.53 -5.02
N CYS A 11 -27.76 31.44 -6.05
CA CYS A 11 -28.18 30.14 -6.61
C CYS A 11 -27.02 29.39 -7.29
N VAL A 12 -26.09 30.10 -7.96
CA VAL A 12 -24.89 29.50 -8.54
C VAL A 12 -23.94 29.00 -7.43
N PHE A 13 -23.76 29.76 -6.34
CA PHE A 13 -22.96 29.31 -5.18
C PHE A 13 -23.56 28.08 -4.47
N LEU A 14 -24.89 28.02 -4.34
CA LEU A 14 -25.59 26.87 -3.76
C LEU A 14 -25.56 25.64 -4.68
N ALA A 15 -25.49 25.81 -6.00
CA ALA A 15 -25.35 24.72 -6.97
C ALA A 15 -23.93 24.13 -7.01
N PHE A 16 -22.91 24.84 -6.49
CA PHE A 16 -21.56 24.31 -6.30
C PHE A 16 -21.40 23.45 -5.03
N LEU A 17 -22.44 23.32 -4.20
CA LEU A 17 -22.54 22.28 -3.17
C LEU A 17 -22.88 20.93 -3.81
N SER A 18 -22.21 20.59 -4.92
CA SER A 18 -22.21 19.26 -5.49
C SER A 18 -21.96 18.28 -4.36
N ALA A 19 -22.95 17.43 -4.09
CA ALA A 19 -22.77 16.28 -3.23
C ALA A 19 -21.60 15.48 -3.80
N CYS A 20 -20.43 15.61 -3.19
CA CYS A 20 -19.33 14.71 -3.45
C CYS A 20 -19.78 13.37 -2.86
N ASP A 21 -20.48 12.58 -3.66
CA ASP A 21 -20.58 11.16 -3.40
C ASP A 21 -19.14 10.63 -3.47
N ALA A 22 -18.50 10.61 -2.30
CA ALA A 22 -17.21 9.98 -2.11
C ALA A 22 -17.45 8.47 -2.24
N TYR A 23 -17.51 7.99 -3.47
CA TYR A 23 -17.48 6.58 -3.78
C TYR A 23 -16.26 5.98 -3.09
N GLY A 24 -16.44 4.81 -2.45
CA GLY A 24 -15.40 4.08 -1.72
C GLY A 24 -14.34 3.52 -2.66
N THR A 25 -13.61 4.40 -3.34
CA THR A 25 -12.64 4.11 -4.39
C THR A 25 -11.24 3.86 -3.84
N GLY A 26 -11.08 3.84 -2.51
CA GLY A 26 -9.80 3.65 -1.84
C GLY A 26 -9.43 4.80 -0.89
N ALA A 27 -8.37 4.59 -0.12
CA ALA A 27 -7.86 5.60 0.79
C ALA A 27 -7.25 6.80 0.02
N PRO A 28 -7.59 8.05 0.39
CA PRO A 28 -7.00 9.24 -0.21
C PRO A 28 -5.56 9.47 0.30
N GLN A 29 -4.77 10.25 -0.43
CA GLN A 29 -3.35 10.45 -0.13
C GLN A 29 -3.14 11.13 1.23
N GLU A 30 -4.04 12.03 1.61
CA GLU A 30 -4.02 12.81 2.85
C GLU A 30 -4.22 11.93 4.09
N ALA A 31 -4.98 10.84 3.95
CA ALA A 31 -5.21 9.85 5.00
C ALA A 31 -4.09 8.80 5.08
N CYS A 32 -3.18 8.79 4.11
CA CYS A 32 -2.38 7.60 3.85
C CYS A 32 -1.27 7.36 4.89
N VAL A 33 -0.55 8.41 5.31
CA VAL A 33 0.50 8.28 6.33
C VAL A 33 -0.08 8.08 7.73
N THR A 34 -1.17 8.79 8.04
CA THR A 34 -1.89 8.62 9.33
C THR A 34 -2.65 7.29 9.39
N MET A 35 -2.92 6.70 8.23
CA MET A 35 -3.81 5.55 8.02
C MET A 35 -5.25 5.77 8.54
N HIS A 36 -5.62 7.01 8.85
CA HIS A 36 -6.92 7.35 9.40
C HIS A 36 -7.93 7.60 8.26
N PRO A 37 -8.99 6.79 8.09
CA PRO A 37 -9.88 6.88 6.93
C PRO A 37 -10.60 8.23 6.76
N GLY A 38 -10.76 9.01 7.84
CA GLY A 38 -11.36 10.33 7.80
C GLY A 38 -12.87 10.32 7.50
N HIS A 39 -13.52 9.19 7.72
CA HIS A 39 -14.97 9.08 7.54
C HIS A 39 -15.73 9.90 8.58
N MET A 40 -16.79 10.55 8.13
CA MET A 40 -17.72 11.30 8.97
C MET A 40 -19.02 10.51 9.13
N LEU A 41 -19.53 10.44 10.36
CA LEU A 41 -20.84 9.86 10.66
C LEU A 41 -21.96 10.83 10.23
N ASN A 42 -21.74 12.13 10.49
CA ASN A 42 -22.60 13.25 10.09
C ASN A 42 -21.73 14.50 9.89
N ALA A 43 -22.35 15.66 9.63
CA ALA A 43 -21.64 16.91 9.32
C ALA A 43 -20.64 17.38 10.40
N THR A 44 -20.77 16.93 11.65
CA THR A 44 -19.95 17.41 12.79
C THR A 44 -19.21 16.31 13.53
N THR A 45 -19.50 15.04 13.24
CA THR A 45 -19.00 13.90 14.01
C THR A 45 -18.14 12.99 13.15
N ALA A 46 -16.85 12.90 13.48
CA ALA A 46 -15.93 11.96 12.85
C ALA A 46 -16.17 10.52 13.35
N VAL A 47 -16.01 9.55 12.46
CA VAL A 47 -15.94 8.14 12.84
C VAL A 47 -14.54 7.87 13.38
N VAL A 48 -14.46 7.34 14.59
CA VAL A 48 -13.22 6.96 15.28
C VAL A 48 -12.96 5.45 15.15
N PRO A 49 -11.71 4.99 15.28
CA PRO A 49 -11.40 3.56 15.24
C PRO A 49 -12.04 2.81 16.42
N GLN A 50 -12.31 1.53 16.21
CA GLN A 50 -12.75 0.62 17.27
C GLN A 50 -11.63 0.42 18.30
N THR A 51 -12.01 0.38 19.58
CA THR A 51 -11.07 0.18 20.70
C THR A 51 -10.93 -1.28 21.11
N SER A 52 -11.88 -2.13 20.70
CA SER A 52 -11.78 -3.59 20.85
C SER A 52 -10.62 -4.16 20.04
N ALA A 53 -10.11 -5.32 20.43
CA ALA A 53 -9.14 -6.07 19.64
C ALA A 53 -9.63 -6.25 18.19
N SER A 54 -8.73 -6.09 17.22
CA SER A 54 -9.07 -6.30 15.81
C SER A 54 -9.38 -7.77 15.54
N PRO A 55 -10.44 -8.09 14.78
CA PRO A 55 -10.69 -9.45 14.33
C PRO A 55 -9.82 -9.83 13.11
N TYR A 56 -9.01 -8.90 12.61
CA TYR A 56 -8.14 -9.10 11.45
C TYR A 56 -6.68 -9.25 11.88
N SER A 57 -5.92 -10.00 11.09
CA SER A 57 -4.47 -10.12 11.29
C SER A 57 -3.72 -10.09 9.96
N ILE A 58 -2.45 -9.73 10.02
CA ILE A 58 -1.56 -9.74 8.85
C ILE A 58 -0.63 -10.94 8.95
N VAL A 59 -0.77 -11.88 8.01
CA VAL A 59 0.03 -13.10 7.94
C VAL A 59 1.10 -12.95 6.86
N VAL A 60 2.35 -13.16 7.26
CA VAL A 60 3.55 -12.95 6.44
C VAL A 60 4.61 -14.00 6.76
N GLY A 61 5.55 -14.18 5.82
CA GLY A 61 6.80 -14.89 6.11
C GLY A 61 7.72 -14.12 7.06
N SER A 62 8.73 -14.77 7.60
CA SER A 62 9.66 -14.15 8.57
C SER A 62 10.82 -13.39 7.94
N LYS A 63 11.09 -13.60 6.64
CA LYS A 63 12.21 -12.99 5.92
C LYS A 63 11.86 -12.63 4.49
N TYR A 64 12.30 -11.48 4.02
CA TYR A 64 12.21 -11.07 2.61
C TYR A 64 13.61 -10.93 1.98
N THR A 65 13.72 -11.07 0.66
CA THR A 65 14.98 -10.81 -0.06
C THR A 65 14.90 -9.47 -0.78
N PRO A 66 15.91 -8.58 -0.69
CA PRO A 66 15.92 -7.34 -1.48
C PRO A 66 15.69 -7.61 -2.97
N GLY A 67 14.81 -6.83 -3.60
CA GLY A 67 14.45 -6.99 -5.01
C GLY A 67 13.48 -8.14 -5.34
N SER A 68 13.05 -8.92 -4.35
CA SER A 68 12.06 -9.99 -4.58
C SER A 68 10.64 -9.54 -4.26
N ASN A 69 9.66 -10.23 -4.87
CA ASN A 69 8.27 -10.15 -4.45
C ASN A 69 8.06 -10.92 -3.15
N PHE A 70 7.16 -10.43 -2.31
CA PHE A 70 6.84 -10.97 -1.01
C PHE A 70 5.32 -10.98 -0.81
N SER A 71 4.81 -12.10 -0.29
CA SER A 71 3.37 -12.30 -0.09
C SER A 71 2.93 -11.76 1.28
N VAL A 72 1.84 -11.01 1.30
CA VAL A 72 1.24 -10.42 2.51
C VAL A 72 -0.24 -10.73 2.52
N GLN A 73 -0.75 -11.33 3.60
CA GLN A 73 -2.17 -11.66 3.70
C GLN A 73 -2.85 -10.83 4.77
N ILE A 74 -4.05 -10.33 4.48
CA ILE A 74 -4.97 -9.79 5.49
C ILE A 74 -6.07 -10.83 5.68
N VAL A 75 -6.10 -11.46 6.84
CA VAL A 75 -7.02 -12.56 7.17
C VAL A 75 -8.00 -12.17 8.27
N GLY A 76 -9.20 -12.71 8.24
CA GLY A 76 -10.26 -12.45 9.22
C GLY A 76 -11.67 -12.56 8.62
N PRO A 77 -12.68 -11.95 9.27
CA PRO A 77 -14.03 -11.86 8.72
C PRO A 77 -14.08 -11.09 7.39
N VAL A 78 -15.28 -10.95 6.81
CA VAL A 78 -15.49 -10.11 5.64
C VAL A 78 -15.19 -8.64 5.97
N PHE A 79 -14.58 -7.91 5.03
CA PHE A 79 -14.34 -6.48 5.11
C PHE A 79 -14.54 -5.79 3.76
N ARG A 80 -14.67 -4.45 3.76
CA ARG A 80 -14.96 -3.67 2.55
C ARG A 80 -13.84 -2.70 2.20
N GLY A 81 -13.19 -2.14 3.21
CA GLY A 81 -12.09 -1.20 3.05
C GLY A 81 -10.81 -1.70 3.70
N PHE A 82 -9.67 -1.33 3.13
CA PHE A 82 -8.38 -1.44 3.79
C PHE A 82 -7.40 -0.42 3.21
N LEU A 83 -6.34 -0.16 3.96
CA LEU A 83 -5.09 0.46 3.51
C LEU A 83 -3.94 -0.32 4.12
N LEU A 84 -2.99 -0.76 3.30
CA LEU A 84 -1.82 -1.55 3.72
C LEU A 84 -0.51 -0.87 3.27
N GLN A 85 0.47 -0.89 4.17
CA GLN A 85 1.83 -0.42 3.93
C GLN A 85 2.87 -1.37 4.52
N ALA A 86 4.06 -1.41 3.93
CA ALA A 86 5.25 -1.87 4.62
C ALA A 86 5.99 -0.66 5.20
N ARG A 87 6.40 -0.72 6.47
CA ARG A 87 7.14 0.33 7.16
C ARG A 87 8.34 -0.28 7.88
N ARG A 88 9.38 0.51 8.12
CA ARG A 88 10.41 0.12 9.09
C ARG A 88 9.82 0.18 10.51
N PRO A 89 10.23 -0.69 11.45
CA PRO A 89 9.83 -0.57 12.86
C PRO A 89 10.09 0.86 13.38
N GLY A 90 9.08 1.46 14.01
CA GLY A 90 9.15 2.82 14.54
C GLY A 90 9.05 3.96 13.51
N SER A 91 8.85 3.66 12.22
CA SER A 91 8.68 4.65 11.15
C SER A 91 7.23 4.70 10.66
N THR A 92 6.76 5.89 10.27
CA THR A 92 5.47 6.07 9.57
C THR A 92 5.62 6.09 8.06
N THR A 93 6.85 6.15 7.54
CA THR A 93 7.12 6.26 6.11
C THR A 93 7.05 4.89 5.43
N PRO A 94 6.20 4.72 4.40
CA PRO A 94 6.14 3.49 3.61
C PRO A 94 7.46 3.18 2.90
N VAL A 95 7.76 1.90 2.74
CA VAL A 95 8.91 1.40 1.99
C VAL A 95 8.50 0.31 1.00
N GLY A 96 9.20 0.24 -0.14
CA GLY A 96 8.83 -0.67 -1.23
C GLY A 96 7.55 -0.23 -1.93
N THR A 97 7.07 -1.10 -2.80
CA THR A 97 5.85 -0.87 -3.60
C THR A 97 4.97 -2.09 -3.58
N PHE A 98 3.73 -1.95 -4.01
CA PHE A 98 2.84 -3.07 -4.26
C PHE A 98 2.59 -3.24 -5.75
N SER A 99 2.28 -4.45 -6.18
CA SER A 99 1.97 -4.78 -7.58
C SER A 99 0.86 -5.82 -7.66
N ASN A 100 0.37 -6.06 -8.88
CA ASN A 100 -0.62 -7.11 -9.18
C ASN A 100 -1.83 -7.09 -8.22
N PRO A 101 -2.55 -5.94 -8.12
CA PRO A 101 -3.70 -5.85 -7.23
C PRO A 101 -4.73 -6.94 -7.55
N PRO A 102 -5.15 -7.75 -6.55
CA PRO A 102 -6.30 -8.64 -6.70
C PRO A 102 -7.58 -7.87 -7.04
N ASN A 103 -8.63 -8.61 -7.43
CA ASN A 103 -9.94 -8.02 -7.71
C ASN A 103 -10.44 -7.14 -6.55
N ASN A 104 -11.12 -6.04 -6.87
CA ASN A 104 -11.62 -5.05 -5.93
C ASN A 104 -10.54 -4.31 -5.11
N THR A 105 -9.27 -4.40 -5.49
CA THR A 105 -8.15 -3.68 -4.87
C THR A 105 -7.38 -2.86 -5.91
N LYS A 106 -6.57 -1.93 -5.44
CA LYS A 106 -5.67 -1.14 -6.29
C LYS A 106 -4.45 -0.68 -5.49
N THR A 107 -3.38 -0.34 -6.19
CA THR A 107 -2.29 0.42 -5.61
C THR A 107 -2.70 1.88 -5.46
N THR A 108 -2.04 2.59 -4.54
CA THR A 108 -2.20 4.04 -4.38
C THR A 108 -0.87 4.68 -4.01
N GLN A 109 -0.73 5.95 -4.37
CA GLN A 109 0.42 6.76 -3.99
C GLN A 109 0.21 7.31 -2.58
N CYS A 110 1.13 6.96 -1.69
CA CYS A 110 1.20 7.51 -0.34
C CYS A 110 2.30 8.57 -0.25
N THR A 111 3.54 8.10 -0.35
CA THR A 111 4.76 8.92 -0.40
C THR A 111 5.38 8.84 -1.79
N THR A 112 5.37 7.65 -2.39
CA THR A 112 5.77 7.41 -3.79
C THR A 112 4.68 6.59 -4.51
N ALA A 113 4.75 6.53 -5.84
CA ALA A 113 3.88 5.67 -6.64
C ALA A 113 3.88 4.23 -6.09
N ASP A 114 2.67 3.65 -5.99
CA ASP A 114 2.42 2.29 -5.52
C ASP A 114 2.98 1.93 -4.14
N SER A 115 3.33 2.92 -3.31
CA SER A 115 3.84 2.69 -1.95
C SER A 115 2.81 2.12 -0.97
N SER A 116 1.55 1.97 -1.39
CA SER A 116 0.47 1.40 -0.59
C SER A 116 -0.53 0.64 -1.45
N MET A 117 -1.30 -0.25 -0.82
CA MET A 117 -2.41 -0.94 -1.46
C MET A 117 -3.70 -0.69 -0.68
N THR A 118 -4.81 -0.50 -1.40
CA THR A 118 -6.13 -0.17 -0.84
C THR A 118 -7.24 -0.90 -1.60
N HIS A 119 -8.43 -0.91 -1.04
CA HIS A 119 -9.66 -1.25 -1.77
C HIS A 119 -9.87 -0.30 -2.96
N ALA A 120 -10.44 -0.82 -4.06
CA ALA A 120 -10.83 -0.05 -5.25
C ALA A 120 -12.34 0.22 -5.31
N ASN A 121 -13.12 -0.52 -4.53
CA ASN A 121 -14.57 -0.39 -4.38
C ASN A 121 -14.98 -0.99 -3.02
N THR A 122 -16.26 -0.84 -2.67
CA THR A 122 -16.86 -1.31 -1.42
C THR A 122 -17.33 -2.78 -1.46
N ASN A 123 -17.00 -3.53 -2.51
CA ASN A 123 -17.32 -4.95 -2.59
C ASN A 123 -16.58 -5.70 -1.48
N GLU A 124 -17.22 -6.77 -1.01
CA GLU A 124 -16.72 -7.61 0.06
C GLU A 124 -15.40 -8.29 -0.32
N LYS A 125 -14.53 -8.40 0.68
CA LYS A 125 -13.20 -9.01 0.62
C LYS A 125 -13.06 -9.87 1.86
N GLN A 126 -12.36 -10.99 1.71
CA GLN A 126 -12.02 -11.88 2.80
C GLN A 126 -10.71 -12.58 2.46
N ASP A 127 -9.83 -12.74 3.43
CA ASP A 127 -8.57 -13.49 3.32
C ASP A 127 -7.78 -13.18 2.03
N ILE A 128 -7.52 -11.89 1.80
CA ILE A 128 -6.85 -11.43 0.57
C ILE A 128 -5.34 -11.61 0.67
N THR A 129 -4.71 -12.00 -0.44
CA THR A 129 -3.25 -12.05 -0.59
C THR A 129 -2.78 -10.93 -1.51
N LEU A 130 -1.77 -10.19 -1.06
CA LEU A 130 -1.25 -8.98 -1.70
C LEU A 130 0.25 -9.16 -1.97
N THR A 131 0.72 -8.57 -3.07
CA THR A 131 2.12 -8.66 -3.49
C THR A 131 2.86 -7.37 -3.15
N TRP A 132 3.83 -7.46 -2.25
CA TRP A 132 4.80 -6.39 -1.96
C TRP A 132 6.10 -6.63 -2.69
N ASN A 133 6.65 -5.61 -3.34
CA ASN A 133 7.93 -5.63 -4.03
C ASN A 133 8.98 -4.99 -3.10
N ALA A 134 9.92 -5.81 -2.63
CA ALA A 134 10.99 -5.34 -1.77
C ALA A 134 11.99 -4.46 -2.56
N PRO A 135 12.43 -3.30 -2.04
CA PRO A 135 13.47 -2.51 -2.69
C PRO A 135 14.76 -3.29 -2.92
N SER A 136 15.38 -3.12 -4.09
CA SER A 136 16.61 -3.82 -4.47
C SER A 136 17.82 -3.44 -3.60
N THR A 137 17.86 -2.20 -3.11
CA THR A 137 18.91 -1.71 -2.22
C THR A 137 18.80 -2.24 -0.79
N GLY A 138 17.68 -2.91 -0.45
CA GLY A 138 17.36 -3.27 0.93
C GLY A 138 16.92 -2.07 1.77
N VAL A 139 16.13 -2.35 2.79
CA VAL A 139 15.58 -1.32 3.70
C VAL A 139 15.69 -1.70 5.18
N GLY A 140 16.36 -2.81 5.50
CA GLY A 140 16.38 -3.38 6.84
C GLY A 140 15.06 -4.09 7.16
N ASN A 141 14.84 -4.40 8.43
CA ASN A 141 13.62 -5.10 8.82
C ASN A 141 12.39 -4.23 8.58
N VAL A 142 11.28 -4.87 8.23
CA VAL A 142 10.01 -4.21 7.96
C VAL A 142 8.88 -4.84 8.76
N GLN A 143 7.82 -4.09 8.94
CA GLN A 143 6.55 -4.54 9.47
C GLN A 143 5.45 -4.06 8.53
N PHE A 144 4.46 -4.91 8.29
CA PHE A 144 3.28 -4.52 7.54
C PHE A 144 2.26 -3.94 8.50
N VAL A 145 1.71 -2.78 8.16
CA VAL A 145 0.74 -2.06 8.97
C VAL A 145 -0.50 -1.84 8.11
N ALA A 146 -1.66 -2.15 8.68
CA ALA A 146 -2.95 -1.97 8.02
C ALA A 146 -3.96 -1.21 8.86
N THR A 147 -4.84 -0.52 8.16
CA THR A 147 -6.17 -0.16 8.64
C THR A 147 -7.18 -0.98 7.86
N VAL A 148 -8.11 -1.64 8.54
CA VAL A 148 -9.14 -2.50 7.93
C VAL A 148 -10.51 -2.01 8.38
N ALA A 149 -11.40 -1.79 7.41
CA ALA A 149 -12.76 -1.34 7.61
C ALA A 149 -13.73 -2.43 7.21
N GLU A 150 -14.46 -2.95 8.19
CA GLU A 150 -15.61 -3.84 7.96
C GLU A 150 -16.67 -3.08 7.15
N MET A 151 -16.95 -1.84 7.56
CA MET A 151 -17.83 -0.91 6.87
C MET A 151 -17.42 0.54 7.16
N LYS A 152 -18.10 1.52 6.54
CA LYS A 152 -17.76 2.95 6.63
C LYS A 152 -17.59 3.47 8.07
N VAL A 153 -18.39 2.96 9.01
CA VAL A 153 -18.44 3.42 10.40
C VAL A 153 -17.74 2.48 11.39
N THR A 154 -17.20 1.35 10.93
CA THR A 154 -16.58 0.31 11.78
C THR A 154 -15.24 -0.10 11.18
N TYR A 155 -14.14 0.30 11.82
CA TYR A 155 -12.79 0.03 11.36
C TYR A 155 -11.77 -0.06 12.50
N TRP A 156 -10.66 -0.75 12.25
CA TRP A 156 -9.54 -0.90 13.17
C TRP A 156 -8.27 -0.37 12.51
N MET A 157 -7.46 0.34 13.28
CA MET A 157 -6.15 0.86 12.87
C MET A 157 -5.03 0.07 13.56
N ASP A 158 -3.79 0.35 13.15
CA ASP A 158 -2.57 -0.18 13.79
C ASP A 158 -2.53 -1.71 13.87
N ILE A 159 -3.15 -2.39 12.90
CA ILE A 159 -3.02 -3.83 12.75
C ILE A 159 -1.64 -4.09 12.17
N THR A 160 -0.76 -4.71 12.94
CA THR A 160 0.62 -4.95 12.54
C THR A 160 0.93 -6.43 12.36
N SER A 161 1.73 -6.77 11.34
CA SER A 161 2.32 -8.09 11.22
C SER A 161 3.41 -8.33 12.26
N VAL A 162 3.93 -9.56 12.34
CA VAL A 162 5.27 -9.78 12.90
C VAL A 162 6.32 -9.01 12.10
N GLU A 163 7.47 -8.75 12.72
CA GLU A 163 8.61 -8.17 12.01
C GLU A 163 9.16 -9.16 10.97
N VAL A 164 9.40 -8.67 9.76
CA VAL A 164 9.97 -9.41 8.65
C VAL A 164 11.42 -8.98 8.49
N ALA A 165 12.34 -9.89 8.76
CA ALA A 165 13.76 -9.59 8.70
C ALA A 165 14.26 -9.49 7.25
N GLN A 166 15.19 -8.57 7.01
CA GLN A 166 15.86 -8.53 5.72
C GLN A 166 16.80 -9.74 5.58
N GLY A 167 16.58 -10.54 4.54
CA GLY A 167 17.48 -11.62 4.10
C GLY A 167 18.63 -11.10 3.23
N VAL A 168 19.50 -12.02 2.83
CA VAL A 168 20.59 -11.71 1.90
C VAL A 168 20.11 -11.84 0.46
N ALA A 169 20.43 -10.87 -0.38
CA ALA A 169 20.26 -11.01 -1.82
C ALA A 169 21.08 -12.21 -2.27
N SER A 170 20.43 -13.23 -2.83
CA SER A 170 21.13 -14.34 -3.45
C SER A 170 21.81 -13.81 -4.70
N PHE A 171 23.10 -13.47 -4.60
CA PHE A 171 23.93 -13.35 -5.79
C PHE A 171 23.90 -14.72 -6.46
N ALA A 172 23.23 -14.82 -7.61
CA ALA A 172 23.34 -16.00 -8.44
C ALA A 172 24.84 -16.23 -8.66
N LYS A 173 25.38 -17.35 -8.16
CA LYS A 173 26.77 -17.71 -8.45
C LYS A 173 26.90 -17.70 -9.97
N PRO A 174 27.80 -16.90 -10.56
CA PRO A 174 28.03 -17.01 -11.99
C PRO A 174 28.38 -18.47 -12.28
N SER A 175 27.61 -19.07 -13.20
CA SER A 175 27.89 -20.43 -13.65
C SER A 175 29.35 -20.50 -14.09
N PHE A 176 30.02 -21.63 -13.82
CA PHE A 176 31.40 -21.86 -14.28
C PHE A 176 31.57 -21.54 -15.77
N TYR A 177 30.52 -21.75 -16.57
CA TYR A 177 30.48 -21.40 -17.99
C TYR A 177 30.59 -19.90 -18.27
N VAL A 178 30.00 -19.03 -17.44
CA VAL A 178 30.08 -17.56 -17.59
C VAL A 178 31.48 -17.07 -17.22
N ILE A 179 32.08 -17.61 -16.16
CA ILE A 179 33.46 -17.30 -15.77
C ILE A 179 34.44 -17.77 -16.85
N MET A 180 34.27 -19.01 -17.35
CA MET A 180 35.09 -19.52 -18.46
C MET A 180 34.93 -18.69 -19.73
N ALA A 181 33.70 -18.33 -20.12
CA ALA A 181 33.47 -17.52 -21.32
C ALA A 181 34.13 -16.14 -21.22
N LEU A 182 34.02 -15.47 -20.06
CA LEU A 182 34.70 -14.20 -19.80
C LEU A 182 36.23 -14.35 -19.83
N CYS A 183 36.78 -15.40 -19.24
CA CYS A 183 38.21 -15.68 -19.31
C CYS A 183 38.70 -15.95 -20.73
N LEU A 184 37.94 -16.70 -21.54
CA LEU A 184 38.29 -16.97 -22.94
C LEU A 184 38.18 -15.72 -23.81
N LEU A 185 37.16 -14.88 -23.59
CA LEU A 185 37.03 -13.58 -24.25
C LEU A 185 38.20 -12.65 -23.90
N GLN A 186 38.60 -12.61 -22.63
CA GLN A 186 39.72 -11.79 -22.20
C GLN A 186 41.06 -12.29 -22.77
N ALA A 187 41.26 -13.62 -22.83
CA ALA A 187 42.44 -14.21 -23.47
C ALA A 187 42.48 -13.93 -24.98
N ALA A 188 41.34 -14.04 -25.68
CA ALA A 188 41.24 -13.73 -27.10
C ALA A 188 41.52 -12.25 -27.38
N LEU A 189 40.96 -11.34 -26.58
CA LEU A 189 41.24 -9.90 -26.68
C LEU A 189 42.72 -9.58 -26.44
N TYR A 190 43.38 -10.29 -25.53
CA TYR A 190 44.81 -10.10 -25.24
C TYR A 190 45.71 -10.53 -26.41
N GLU A 191 45.35 -11.60 -27.12
CA GLU A 191 46.06 -12.05 -28.32
C GLU A 191 45.80 -11.15 -29.54
N PHE A 192 44.65 -10.47 -29.61
CA PHE A 192 44.36 -9.45 -30.64
C PHE A 192 45.08 -8.11 -30.42
N LEU A 193 45.62 -7.87 -29.23
CA LEU A 193 46.32 -6.63 -28.86
C LEU A 193 47.86 -6.75 -28.91
N LYS A 194 48.40 -7.91 -29.30
CA LYS A 194 49.80 -8.12 -29.63
C LYS A 194 50.01 -8.03 -31.14
#